data_AF-A0A7X7QKF5-F1
#
_entry.id   AF-A0A7X7QKF5-F1
#
_cell.length_a   1.000
_cell.length_b   1.000
_cell.length_c   1.000
_cell.angle_alpha   90.00
_cell.angle_beta   90.00
_cell.angle_gamma   90.00
#
_symmetry.space_group_name_H-M   'P 1'
#
loop_
_entity.id
_entity.type
_entity.pdbx_description
1 polymer ?
#
loop_
_entity_poly.entity_id
_entity_poly.type
_entity_poly.pdbx_seq_one_letter_code
_entity_poly.pdbx_strand_id
1 'polypeptide(L)'
;GTTWHEGVAVPPQAPGALGERYLAGIATGLDGLRSQEDRLVAAGAVVRAAWSGGRSVFHANLGHFEPARLLDAEPPRALRVLTGKDLAADLRGAGQAGDALLAVWYTEMPTALLQAARERGLRSVCILGRNPDDAARDPALADVLLDAQWSIGDALLEVPGYDVRILPPSGVLNAALFYAAMAAAAAP
;
A
#
# COMPACT_ATOMS: atom_id res chain seq x y z
N GLY A 1 36.00 -6.95 -5.19
CA GLY A 1 34.65 -6.66 -4.67
C GLY A 1 34.81 -6.27 -3.23
N THR A 2 34.33 -5.10 -2.84
CA THR A 2 34.26 -4.72 -1.43
C THR A 2 33.07 -5.43 -0.81
N THR A 3 33.32 -6.24 0.20
CA THR A 3 32.27 -7.00 0.89
C THR A 3 31.42 -6.00 1.68
N TRP A 4 30.12 -5.98 1.39
CA TRP A 4 29.15 -5.11 2.06
C TRP A 4 29.21 -5.36 3.58
N HIS A 5 29.28 -4.29 4.39
CA HIS A 5 29.43 -4.30 5.86
C HIS A 5 30.75 -4.79 6.48
N GLU A 6 31.83 -4.94 5.71
CA GLU A 6 33.15 -5.16 6.34
C GLU A 6 33.59 -3.94 7.18
N GLY A 7 33.92 -4.18 8.46
CA GLY A 7 34.42 -3.15 9.38
C GLY A 7 33.34 -2.31 10.07
N VAL A 8 32.06 -2.60 9.83
CA VAL A 8 30.94 -1.91 10.49
C VAL A 8 30.77 -2.46 11.91
N ALA A 9 31.14 -1.65 12.91
CA ALA A 9 30.97 -1.97 14.33
C ALA A 9 29.79 -1.16 14.90
N VAL A 10 28.63 -1.82 15.05
CA VAL A 10 27.44 -1.21 15.66
C VAL A 10 27.48 -1.44 17.18
N PRO A 11 27.58 -0.38 18.01
CA PRO A 11 27.54 -0.53 19.46
C PRO A 11 26.17 -1.05 19.93
N PRO A 12 26.11 -1.82 21.03
CA PRO A 12 24.86 -2.20 21.64
C PRO A 12 23.98 -0.99 21.93
N GLN A 13 22.70 -1.10 21.60
CA GLN A 13 21.71 -0.08 21.91
C GLN A 13 21.09 -0.35 23.27
N ALA A 14 20.68 0.71 23.97
CA ALA A 14 19.95 0.55 25.22
C ALA A 14 18.65 -0.26 24.98
N PRO A 15 18.28 -1.16 25.91
CA PRO A 15 17.01 -1.90 25.81
C PRO A 15 15.83 -0.95 25.57
N GLY A 16 14.95 -1.28 24.63
CA GLY A 16 13.76 -0.50 24.31
C GLY A 16 13.98 0.75 23.44
N ALA A 17 15.18 1.35 23.43
CA ALA A 17 15.42 2.65 22.79
C ALA A 17 15.06 2.70 21.29
N LEU A 18 15.44 1.67 20.52
CA LEU A 18 15.04 1.58 19.10
C LEU A 18 13.55 1.26 18.95
N GLY A 19 13.00 0.42 19.83
CA GLY A 19 11.58 0.05 19.79
C GLY A 19 10.66 1.24 20.02
N GLU A 20 10.93 2.05 21.04
CA GLU A 20 10.16 3.27 21.34
C GLU A 20 10.19 4.26 20.18
N ARG A 21 11.37 4.50 19.59
CA ARG A 21 11.52 5.38 18.42
C ARG A 21 10.75 4.86 17.20
N TYR A 22 10.81 3.55 16.96
CA TYR A 22 10.08 2.92 15.86
C TYR A 22 8.57 3.08 16.06
N LEU A 23 8.06 2.74 17.24
CA LEU A 23 6.64 2.87 17.56
C LEU A 23 6.15 4.32 17.50
N ALA A 24 6.96 5.29 17.91
CA ALA A 24 6.64 6.71 17.78
C ALA A 24 6.49 7.14 16.31
N GLY A 25 7.38 6.67 15.43
CA GLY A 25 7.25 6.95 13.99
C GLY A 25 6.08 6.22 13.34
N ILE A 26 5.76 4.98 13.76
CA ILE A 26 4.51 4.31 13.36
C ILE A 26 3.29 5.13 13.79
N ALA A 27 3.23 5.58 15.05
CA ALA A 27 2.14 6.42 15.55
C ALA A 27 1.99 7.71 14.71
N THR A 28 3.10 8.35 14.38
CA THR A 28 3.12 9.55 13.51
C THR A 28 2.57 9.23 12.12
N GLY A 29 2.97 8.10 11.51
CA GLY A 29 2.43 7.65 10.23
C GLY A 29 0.92 7.41 10.30
N LEU A 30 0.44 6.73 11.35
CA LEU A 30 -0.98 6.46 11.58
C LEU A 30 -1.80 7.74 11.76
N ASP A 31 -1.28 8.74 12.47
CA ASP A 31 -1.92 10.06 12.58
C ASP A 31 -1.97 10.77 11.22
N GLY A 32 -0.93 10.61 10.39
CA GLY A 32 -0.96 11.04 9.00
C GLY A 32 -2.06 10.35 8.18
N LEU A 33 -2.31 9.05 8.41
CA LEU A 33 -3.41 8.34 7.74
C LEU A 33 -4.77 8.92 8.13
N ARG A 34 -4.97 9.26 9.41
CA ARG A 34 -6.21 9.88 9.92
C ARG A 34 -6.51 11.21 9.26
N SER A 35 -5.49 11.97 8.88
CA SER A 35 -5.68 13.23 8.13
C SER A 35 -6.31 13.06 6.74
N GLN A 36 -6.44 11.81 6.26
CA GLN A 36 -7.03 11.45 4.97
C GLN A 36 -8.38 10.73 5.10
N GLU A 37 -9.11 10.94 6.19
CA GLU A 37 -10.39 10.27 6.50
C GLU A 37 -11.38 10.30 5.32
N ASP A 38 -11.61 11.46 4.70
CA ASP A 38 -12.52 11.56 3.54
C ASP A 38 -12.11 10.66 2.38
N ARG A 39 -10.79 10.53 2.13
CA ARG A 39 -10.27 9.65 1.08
C ARG A 39 -10.39 8.18 1.47
N LEU A 40 -10.22 7.85 2.75
CA LEU A 40 -10.45 6.50 3.26
C LEU A 40 -11.92 6.08 3.10
N VAL A 41 -12.85 7.00 3.41
CA VAL A 41 -14.29 6.79 3.16
C VAL A 41 -14.56 6.61 1.66
N ALA A 42 -13.96 7.45 0.80
CA ALA A 42 -14.10 7.32 -0.65
C ALA A 42 -13.52 5.99 -1.18
N ALA A 43 -12.39 5.53 -0.65
CA ALA A 43 -11.81 4.24 -0.98
C ALA A 43 -12.75 3.09 -0.58
N GLY A 44 -13.31 3.13 0.63
CA GLY A 44 -14.32 2.18 1.08
C GLY A 44 -15.57 2.20 0.20
N ALA A 45 -16.02 3.37 -0.27
CA ALA A 45 -17.14 3.49 -1.20
C ALA A 45 -16.87 2.83 -2.56
N VAL A 46 -15.65 2.94 -3.10
CA VAL A 46 -15.26 2.24 -4.34
C VAL A 46 -15.35 0.72 -4.17
N VAL A 47 -14.79 0.19 -3.07
CA VAL A 47 -14.82 -1.25 -2.77
C VAL A 47 -16.24 -1.74 -2.54
N ARG A 48 -17.03 -1.01 -1.73
CA ARG A 48 -18.43 -1.34 -1.45
C ARG A 48 -19.31 -1.32 -2.69
N ALA A 49 -19.12 -0.34 -3.59
CA ALA A 49 -19.90 -0.26 -4.82
C ALA A 49 -19.74 -1.52 -5.67
N ALA A 50 -18.51 -2.02 -5.85
CA ALA A 50 -18.25 -3.27 -6.55
C ALA A 50 -18.97 -4.44 -5.86
N TRP A 51 -18.79 -4.62 -4.55
CA TRP A 51 -19.43 -5.72 -3.81
C TRP A 51 -20.96 -5.69 -3.86
N SER A 52 -21.57 -4.53 -3.64
CA SER A 52 -23.03 -4.36 -3.68
C SER A 52 -23.61 -4.63 -5.08
N GLY A 53 -22.80 -4.41 -6.13
CA GLY A 53 -23.14 -4.71 -7.51
C GLY A 53 -22.91 -6.17 -7.90
N GLY A 54 -22.48 -7.04 -6.98
CA GLY A 54 -22.08 -8.41 -7.27
C GLY A 54 -20.81 -8.52 -8.10
N ARG A 55 -19.95 -7.50 -8.06
CA ARG A 55 -18.71 -7.37 -8.81
C ARG A 55 -17.48 -7.69 -7.97
N SER A 56 -16.35 -7.88 -8.64
CA SER A 56 -15.07 -8.22 -8.02
C SER A 56 -14.29 -6.97 -7.63
N VAL A 57 -13.45 -7.12 -6.61
CA VAL A 57 -12.38 -6.19 -6.27
C VAL A 57 -11.06 -6.91 -6.54
N PHE A 58 -10.30 -6.45 -7.52
CA PHE A 58 -8.97 -6.95 -7.80
C PHE A 58 -7.97 -6.31 -6.84
N HIS A 59 -7.17 -7.13 -6.17
CA HIS A 59 -6.08 -6.66 -5.35
C HIS A 59 -4.76 -6.81 -6.10
N ALA A 60 -4.03 -5.72 -6.24
CA ALA A 60 -2.67 -5.72 -6.74
C ALA A 60 -1.74 -5.27 -5.62
N ASN A 61 -0.61 -5.96 -5.47
CA ASN A 61 0.34 -5.68 -4.41
C ASN A 61 1.77 -5.71 -4.96
N LEU A 62 2.51 -4.61 -4.81
CA LEU A 62 3.96 -4.56 -5.04
C LEU A 62 4.74 -4.58 -3.72
N GLY A 63 4.06 -4.44 -2.58
CA GLY A 63 4.70 -4.46 -1.27
C GLY A 63 5.23 -5.85 -0.89
N HIS A 64 6.27 -5.89 -0.07
CA HIS A 64 6.81 -7.13 0.50
C HIS A 64 5.86 -7.85 1.48
N PHE A 65 4.71 -7.26 1.78
CA PHE A 65 3.68 -7.78 2.67
C PHE A 65 2.35 -7.85 1.93
N GLU A 66 1.69 -9.01 1.96
CA GLU A 66 0.41 -9.26 1.29
C GLU A 66 -0.74 -9.26 2.32
N PRO A 67 -1.45 -8.12 2.50
CA PRO A 67 -2.46 -8.00 3.54
C PRO A 67 -3.68 -8.89 3.27
N ALA A 68 -4.01 -9.21 2.00
CA ALA A 68 -5.18 -10.05 1.72
C ALA A 68 -5.02 -11.49 2.24
N ARG A 69 -3.78 -11.97 2.45
CA ARG A 69 -3.50 -13.33 2.96
C ARG A 69 -3.81 -13.51 4.45
N LEU A 70 -3.98 -12.42 5.20
CA LEU A 70 -4.26 -12.47 6.64
C LEU A 70 -5.73 -12.20 6.97
N LEU A 71 -6.60 -12.15 5.95
CA LEU A 71 -8.03 -12.17 6.17
C LEU A 71 -8.43 -13.60 6.59
N ASP A 72 -8.77 -13.76 7.88
CA ASP A 72 -9.11 -15.06 8.51
C ASP A 72 -10.37 -15.71 7.94
N ALA A 73 -11.26 -14.91 7.35
CA ALA A 73 -12.34 -15.39 6.51
C ALA A 73 -11.82 -15.43 5.06
N GLU A 74 -12.16 -16.48 4.29
CA GLU A 74 -12.08 -16.40 2.82
C GLU A 74 -12.54 -14.99 2.45
N PRO A 75 -11.68 -14.17 1.81
CA PRO A 75 -12.04 -12.79 1.57
C PRO A 75 -13.42 -12.78 0.94
N PRO A 76 -14.30 -11.82 1.27
CA PRO A 76 -15.65 -11.79 0.72
C PRO A 76 -15.53 -12.09 -0.76
N ARG A 77 -16.21 -13.14 -1.24
CA ARG A 77 -15.98 -13.92 -2.49
C ARG A 77 -15.61 -13.14 -3.77
N ALA A 78 -15.67 -11.82 -3.70
CA ALA A 78 -15.28 -10.82 -4.66
C ALA A 78 -13.82 -10.30 -4.59
N LEU A 79 -13.01 -10.50 -3.53
CA LEU A 79 -11.59 -10.05 -3.58
C LEU A 79 -10.74 -11.06 -4.37
N ARG A 80 -10.06 -10.59 -5.42
CA ARG A 80 -9.22 -11.42 -6.30
C ARG A 80 -7.81 -10.87 -6.35
N VAL A 81 -6.86 -11.60 -5.77
CA VAL A 81 -5.44 -11.21 -5.80
C VAL A 81 -4.86 -11.48 -7.18
N LEU A 82 -4.24 -10.46 -7.79
CA LEU A 82 -3.47 -10.59 -9.02
C LEU A 82 -2.06 -11.08 -8.70
N THR A 83 -1.61 -12.14 -9.36
CA THR A 83 -0.33 -12.81 -9.04
C THR A 83 0.58 -13.01 -10.25
N GLY A 84 0.19 -12.59 -11.45
CA GLY A 84 1.01 -12.76 -12.64
C GLY A 84 2.17 -11.76 -12.70
N LYS A 85 3.02 -11.93 -13.71
CA LYS A 85 4.20 -11.09 -13.93
C LYS A 85 3.83 -9.72 -14.52
N ASP A 86 2.73 -9.66 -15.26
CA ASP A 86 2.18 -8.44 -15.86
C ASP A 86 0.76 -8.23 -15.34
N LEU A 87 0.67 -7.53 -14.20
CA LEU A 87 -0.60 -7.28 -13.52
C LEU A 87 -1.58 -6.47 -14.39
N ALA A 88 -1.07 -5.62 -15.28
CA ALA A 88 -1.91 -4.82 -16.18
C ALA A 88 -2.54 -5.70 -17.27
N ALA A 89 -1.77 -6.64 -17.84
CA ALA A 89 -2.30 -7.62 -18.78
C ALA A 89 -3.31 -8.57 -18.11
N ASP A 90 -3.01 -9.05 -16.91
CA ASP A 90 -3.93 -9.89 -16.13
C ASP A 90 -5.25 -9.16 -15.87
N LEU A 91 -5.18 -7.90 -15.43
CA LEU A 91 -6.37 -7.09 -15.18
C LEU A 91 -7.17 -6.85 -16.46
N ARG A 92 -6.51 -6.58 -17.59
CA ARG A 92 -7.19 -6.46 -18.91
C ARG A 92 -7.93 -7.74 -19.30
N GLY A 93 -7.34 -8.90 -19.02
CA GLY A 93 -7.93 -10.21 -19.34
C GLY A 93 -9.10 -10.60 -18.44
N ALA A 94 -9.10 -10.19 -17.17
CA ALA A 94 -10.05 -10.65 -16.17
C ALA A 94 -11.09 -9.61 -15.73
N GLY A 95 -10.75 -8.32 -15.74
CA GLY A 95 -11.59 -7.24 -15.21
C GLY A 95 -12.75 -6.88 -16.14
N GLN A 96 -13.86 -6.42 -15.56
CA GLN A 96 -15.04 -5.95 -16.27
C GLN A 96 -15.58 -4.65 -15.65
N ALA A 97 -16.41 -3.95 -16.42
CA ALA A 97 -17.03 -2.71 -15.94
C ALA A 97 -17.83 -2.95 -14.65
N GLY A 98 -17.61 -2.07 -13.67
CA GLY A 98 -18.21 -2.17 -12.33
C GLY A 98 -17.40 -2.99 -11.33
N ASP A 99 -16.34 -3.70 -11.75
CA ASP A 99 -15.32 -4.19 -10.82
C ASP A 99 -14.52 -3.00 -10.24
N ALA A 100 -13.73 -3.27 -9.20
CA ALA A 100 -12.79 -2.29 -8.66
C ALA A 100 -11.36 -2.83 -8.61
N LEU A 101 -10.39 -1.93 -8.60
CA LEU A 101 -8.98 -2.20 -8.32
C LEU A 101 -8.60 -1.58 -6.97
N LEU A 102 -8.01 -2.37 -6.08
CA LEU A 102 -7.36 -1.92 -4.85
C LEU A 102 -5.87 -2.25 -4.94
N ALA A 103 -5.06 -1.27 -5.31
CA ALA A 103 -3.62 -1.40 -5.47
C ALA A 103 -2.89 -0.94 -4.21
N VAL A 104 -2.22 -1.86 -3.51
CA VAL A 104 -1.18 -1.53 -2.53
C VAL A 104 0.13 -1.50 -3.26
N TRP A 105 0.65 -0.30 -3.48
CA TRP A 105 1.83 -0.13 -4.30
C TRP A 105 3.03 0.34 -3.46
N TYR A 106 4.14 0.60 -4.15
CA TYR A 106 5.37 1.05 -3.52
C TYR A 106 5.55 2.56 -3.71
N THR A 107 6.53 3.01 -4.49
CA THR A 107 6.91 4.42 -4.59
C THR A 107 6.61 5.06 -5.94
N GLU A 108 6.58 4.28 -7.01
CA GLU A 108 6.31 4.75 -8.38
C GLU A 108 4.84 4.54 -8.74
N MET A 109 4.18 5.51 -9.35
CA MET A 109 2.78 5.36 -9.78
C MET A 109 2.60 4.13 -10.72
N PRO A 110 1.66 3.20 -10.44
CA PRO A 110 1.41 2.03 -11.29
C PRO A 110 0.60 2.37 -12.56
N THR A 111 1.13 3.26 -13.40
CA THR A 111 0.43 3.86 -14.53
C THR A 111 -0.22 2.85 -15.47
N ALA A 112 0.51 1.81 -15.88
CA ALA A 112 -0.03 0.79 -16.79
C ALA A 112 -1.20 0.00 -16.17
N LEU A 113 -1.15 -0.27 -14.86
CA LEU A 113 -2.19 -0.99 -14.14
C LEU A 113 -3.45 -0.11 -13.94
N LEU A 114 -3.26 1.17 -13.62
CA LEU A 114 -4.36 2.13 -13.48
C LEU A 114 -5.04 2.41 -14.83
N GLN A 115 -4.27 2.52 -15.91
CA GLN A 115 -4.80 2.63 -17.27
C GLN A 115 -5.60 1.39 -17.65
N ALA A 116 -5.07 0.18 -17.38
CA ALA A 116 -5.80 -1.07 -17.59
C ALA A 116 -7.13 -1.12 -16.82
N ALA A 117 -7.16 -0.66 -15.57
CA ALA A 117 -8.40 -0.57 -14.79
C ALA A 117 -9.42 0.35 -15.50
N ARG A 118 -8.99 1.55 -15.90
CA ARG A 118 -9.83 2.53 -16.59
C ARG A 118 -10.39 2.01 -17.91
N GLU A 119 -9.54 1.39 -18.74
CA GLU A 119 -9.91 0.80 -20.04
C GLU A 119 -11.00 -0.27 -19.89
N ARG A 120 -10.98 -1.02 -18.78
CA ARG A 120 -11.95 -2.07 -18.47
C ARG A 120 -13.18 -1.55 -17.71
N GLY A 121 -13.25 -0.25 -17.42
CA GLY A 121 -14.36 0.36 -16.69
C GLY A 121 -14.37 0.07 -15.18
N LEU A 122 -13.20 -0.19 -14.61
CA LEU A 122 -13.03 -0.36 -13.17
C LEU A 122 -12.85 0.99 -12.49
N ARG A 123 -13.33 1.08 -11.25
CA ARG A 123 -12.94 2.14 -10.31
C ARG A 123 -11.68 1.72 -9.56
N SER A 124 -10.82 2.67 -9.21
CA SER A 124 -9.49 2.38 -8.67
C SER A 124 -9.19 3.11 -7.36
N VAL A 125 -8.63 2.37 -6.41
CA VAL A 125 -7.98 2.88 -5.20
C VAL A 125 -6.50 2.53 -5.30
N CYS A 126 -5.62 3.52 -5.15
CA CYS A 126 -4.19 3.33 -5.12
C CYS A 126 -3.62 3.81 -3.79
N ILE A 127 -2.90 2.95 -3.09
CA ILE A 127 -2.11 3.27 -1.90
C ILE A 127 -0.66 3.39 -2.35
N LEU A 128 -0.05 4.56 -2.15
CA LEU A 128 1.27 4.86 -2.70
C LEU A 128 2.13 5.60 -1.68
N GLY A 129 3.37 5.14 -1.50
CA GLY A 129 4.41 5.87 -0.78
C GLY A 129 4.83 7.15 -1.52
N ARG A 130 5.64 7.98 -0.87
CA ARG A 130 6.13 9.22 -1.46
C ARG A 130 7.49 9.02 -2.12
N ASN A 131 7.54 9.26 -3.42
CA ASN A 131 8.78 9.47 -4.15
C ASN A 131 8.79 10.89 -4.71
N PRO A 132 9.66 11.79 -4.22
CA PRO A 132 9.75 13.15 -4.76
C PRO A 132 10.27 13.17 -6.22
N ASP A 133 10.95 12.10 -6.64
CA ASP A 133 11.55 11.99 -7.98
C ASP A 133 10.63 11.24 -8.97
N ASP A 134 9.44 10.80 -8.54
CA ASP A 134 8.47 10.19 -9.45
C ASP A 134 7.78 11.24 -10.33
N ALA A 135 8.43 11.56 -11.46
CA ALA A 135 7.91 12.47 -12.47
C ALA A 135 6.60 11.97 -13.12
N ALA A 136 6.26 10.69 -12.99
CA ALA A 136 5.04 10.10 -13.54
C ALA A 136 3.86 10.15 -12.56
N ARG A 137 4.04 10.73 -11.38
CA ARG A 137 2.99 10.81 -10.36
C ARG A 137 1.87 11.77 -10.76
N ASP A 138 0.82 11.21 -11.36
CA ASP A 138 -0.44 11.91 -11.63
C ASP A 138 -1.58 11.36 -10.74
N PRO A 139 -2.02 12.09 -9.71
CA PRO A 139 -3.15 11.67 -8.87
C PRO A 139 -4.45 11.42 -9.63
N ALA A 140 -4.63 11.99 -10.82
CA ALA A 140 -5.83 11.81 -11.63
C ALA A 140 -5.90 10.44 -12.34
N LEU A 141 -4.83 9.64 -12.27
CA LEU A 141 -4.82 8.27 -12.80
C LEU A 141 -5.60 7.27 -11.93
N ALA A 142 -5.79 7.57 -10.65
CA ALA A 142 -6.61 6.78 -9.74
C ALA A 142 -7.89 7.53 -9.37
N ASP A 143 -9.00 6.83 -9.16
CA ASP A 143 -10.23 7.47 -8.65
C ASP A 143 -10.05 7.92 -7.19
N VAL A 144 -9.25 7.17 -6.42
CA VAL A 144 -8.81 7.53 -5.07
C VAL A 144 -7.33 7.21 -4.90
N LEU A 145 -6.52 8.22 -4.56
CA LEU A 145 -5.12 8.05 -4.17
C LEU A 145 -4.97 8.29 -2.67
N LEU A 146 -4.44 7.29 -1.95
CA LEU A 146 -4.11 7.33 -0.54
C LEU A 146 -2.59 7.48 -0.37
N ASP A 147 -2.15 8.52 0.33
CA ASP A 147 -0.75 8.64 0.73
C ASP A 147 -0.47 7.65 1.87
N ALA A 148 0.49 6.74 1.65
CA ALA A 148 0.86 5.71 2.60
C ALA A 148 1.65 6.22 3.82
N GLN A 149 2.00 7.51 3.85
CA GLN A 149 2.71 8.19 4.95
C GLN A 149 4.13 7.67 5.21
N TRP A 150 4.74 7.07 4.20
CA TRP A 150 6.16 6.73 4.15
C TRP A 150 6.74 7.17 2.81
N SER A 151 8.06 7.32 2.73
CA SER A 151 8.76 7.79 1.52
C SER A 151 9.78 6.76 1.03
N ILE A 152 10.25 6.89 -0.20
CA ILE A 152 11.33 6.06 -0.75
C ILE A 152 12.53 5.97 0.21
N GLY A 153 13.08 4.76 0.37
CA GLY A 153 14.06 4.47 1.44
C GLY A 153 13.40 4.46 2.82
N ASP A 154 12.28 3.74 2.93
CA ASP A 154 11.28 3.86 3.99
C ASP A 154 11.77 3.52 5.41
N ALA A 155 12.92 2.88 5.54
CA ALA A 155 13.56 2.62 6.82
C ALA A 155 13.64 3.88 7.71
N LEU A 156 13.04 3.78 8.90
CA LEU A 156 12.71 4.92 9.74
C LEU A 156 13.87 5.36 10.65
N LEU A 157 14.70 4.43 11.10
CA LEU A 157 15.63 4.68 12.20
C LEU A 157 17.09 4.65 11.76
N GLU A 158 17.82 5.69 12.17
CA GLU A 158 19.28 5.71 12.19
C GLU A 158 19.80 4.99 13.44
N VAL A 159 20.85 4.18 13.25
CA VAL A 159 21.57 3.47 14.30
C VAL A 159 23.02 3.96 14.30
N PRO A 160 23.56 4.44 15.43
CA PRO A 160 24.95 4.86 15.51
C PRO A 160 25.91 3.77 15.04
N GLY A 161 26.88 4.12 14.21
CA GLY A 161 27.84 3.17 13.65
C GLY A 161 27.28 2.31 12.51
N TYR A 162 26.06 2.56 12.04
CA TYR A 162 25.47 1.92 10.86
C TYR A 162 25.16 2.98 9.79
N ASP A 163 25.50 2.68 8.55
CA ASP A 163 25.49 3.61 7.41
C ASP A 163 24.14 3.68 6.69
N VAL A 164 23.22 2.78 7.01
CA VAL A 164 21.87 2.75 6.46
C VAL A 164 20.82 2.80 7.56
N ARG A 165 19.63 3.30 7.23
CA ARG A 165 18.48 3.25 8.14
C ARG A 165 17.91 1.83 8.23
N ILE A 166 17.24 1.55 9.33
CA ILE A 166 16.55 0.27 9.58
C ILE A 166 15.08 0.47 9.96
N LEU A 167 14.35 -0.64 10.06
CA LEU A 167 12.96 -0.72 10.49
C LEU A 167 12.00 0.06 9.56
N PRO A 168 11.71 -0.52 8.37
CA PRO A 168 10.74 0.03 7.44
C PRO A 168 9.31 0.03 8.01
N PRO A 169 8.57 1.15 7.99
CA PRO A 169 7.20 1.24 8.45
C PRO A 169 6.18 0.85 7.36
N SER A 170 6.58 0.73 6.09
CA SER A 170 5.67 0.54 4.95
C SER A 170 4.74 -0.66 5.13
N GLY A 171 5.24 -1.78 5.65
CA GLY A 171 4.41 -2.97 5.90
C GLY A 171 3.23 -2.69 6.84
N VAL A 172 3.46 -1.93 7.92
CA VAL A 172 2.43 -1.58 8.90
C VAL A 172 1.46 -0.56 8.31
N LEU A 173 1.97 0.48 7.66
CA LEU A 173 1.13 1.58 7.15
C LEU A 173 0.30 1.16 5.94
N ASN A 174 0.86 0.37 5.03
CA ASN A 174 0.12 -0.20 3.89
C ASN A 174 -0.99 -1.15 4.38
N ALA A 175 -0.69 -1.99 5.37
CA ALA A 175 -1.69 -2.87 5.98
C ALA A 175 -2.82 -2.08 6.62
N ALA A 176 -2.50 -1.03 7.40
CA ALA A 176 -3.48 -0.18 8.04
C ALA A 176 -4.43 0.47 7.02
N LEU A 177 -3.91 1.02 5.92
CA LEU A 177 -4.73 1.59 4.85
C LEU A 177 -5.60 0.54 4.15
N PHE A 178 -5.03 -0.61 3.82
CA PHE A 178 -5.78 -1.71 3.19
C PHE A 178 -6.96 -2.14 4.06
N TYR A 179 -6.72 -2.44 5.34
CA TYR A 179 -7.77 -2.87 6.26
C TYR A 179 -8.76 -1.76 6.57
N ALA A 180 -8.32 -0.50 6.65
CA ALA A 180 -9.22 0.64 6.82
C ALA A 180 -10.18 0.79 5.64
N ALA A 181 -9.69 0.68 4.38
CA ALA A 181 -10.54 0.72 3.20
C ALA A 181 -11.55 -0.44 3.17
N MET A 182 -11.11 -1.66 3.52
CA MET A 182 -11.97 -2.84 3.60
C MET A 182 -13.03 -2.71 4.71
N ALA A 183 -12.65 -2.21 5.89
CA ALA A 183 -13.57 -1.95 6.99
C ALA A 183 -14.57 -0.84 6.65
N ALA A 184 -14.12 0.25 6.03
CA ALA A 184 -14.98 1.32 5.56
C ALA A 184 -15.99 0.85 4.50
N ALA A 185 -15.64 -0.17 3.71
CA ALA A 185 -16.55 -0.81 2.75
C ALA A 185 -17.59 -1.73 3.41
N ALA A 186 -17.23 -2.38 4.52
CA ALA A 186 -18.11 -3.26 5.29
C ALA A 186 -19.06 -2.51 6.24
N ALA A 187 -18.77 -1.23 6.53
CA ALA A 187 -19.66 -0.38 7.31
C ALA A 187 -21.03 -0.20 6.59
N PRO A 188 -22.15 -0.27 7.33
CA PRO A 188 -23.51 -0.20 6.79
C PRO A 188 -23.83 1.15 6.13
#